data_AF-A0A5J4X1M2-F1
#
_entry.id   AF-A0A5J4X1M2-F1
#
_cell.length_a   1.000
_cell.length_b   1.000
_cell.length_c   1.000
_cell.angle_alpha   90.00
_cell.angle_beta   90.00
_cell.angle_gamma   90.00
#
_symmetry.space_group_name_H-M   'P 1'
#
loop_
_entity.id
_entity.type
_entity.pdbx_description
1 polymer ?
#
loop_
_entity_poly.entity_id
_entity_poly.type
_entity_poly.pdbx_seq_one_letter_code
_entity_poly.pdbx_strand_id
1 'polypeptide(L)'
;MIIGVVGSRKSSIGVALIGDIDKQGGSNHVDGTIAYCPQTAWINNSTVSGNITFGSTFQEDKYKKVVRVCGQRARIQLAKAVYSDRDIYILDDPLSAVDAHVGRFLLEECIDGELKGKTRLLMTNQLQFIVRADNIILLSKGLIAAQGTSKQLKEQGINFDEFIIKSTNKDKKSKHHHLHHHNDKQEETKKEERMEQKEEFNDNKDNKQNKAAKQIMTEEEQETESVSWGSYFYYILSLCPWQIVIPYFLLIAIPEVIQVYQSWWMGIVGDPLRYSQISYHWKV
;
A
#
# COMPACT_ATOMS: atom_id res chain seq x y z
N MET A 1 12.79 -14.76 15.05
CA MET A 1 11.74 -13.73 14.90
C MET A 1 11.99 -12.60 15.88
N ILE A 2 11.87 -11.33 15.47
CA ILE A 2 11.97 -10.15 16.35
C ILE A 2 10.58 -9.53 16.53
N ILE A 3 10.19 -9.34 17.78
CA ILE A 3 8.90 -8.75 18.18
C ILE A 3 9.18 -7.57 19.09
N GLY A 4 8.33 -6.55 19.06
CA GLY A 4 8.42 -5.42 19.97
C GLY A 4 7.42 -4.33 19.62
N VAL A 5 7.25 -3.36 20.50
CA VAL A 5 6.36 -2.21 20.23
C VAL A 5 6.77 -1.41 18.99
N VAL A 6 5.82 -0.65 18.44
CA VAL A 6 6.12 0.36 17.42
C VAL A 6 7.17 1.32 17.98
N GLY A 7 8.19 1.65 17.19
CA GLY A 7 9.30 2.49 17.63
C GLY A 7 10.37 1.77 18.46
N SER A 8 10.29 0.44 18.65
CA SER A 8 11.34 -0.32 19.35
C SER A 8 12.66 -0.45 18.58
N ARG A 9 12.73 0.03 17.32
CA ARG A 9 13.89 -0.03 16.41
C ARG A 9 14.19 -1.41 15.79
N LYS A 10 13.16 -2.24 15.57
CA LYS A 10 13.30 -3.55 14.88
C LYS A 10 13.95 -3.39 13.50
N SER A 11 13.37 -2.53 12.66
CA SER A 11 13.87 -2.23 11.31
C SER A 11 15.34 -1.77 11.32
N SER A 12 15.72 -0.94 12.30
CA SER A 12 17.11 -0.47 12.46
C SER A 12 18.09 -1.63 12.69
N ILE A 13 17.69 -2.68 13.39
CA ILE A 13 18.52 -3.89 13.56
C ILE A 13 18.70 -4.61 12.22
N GLY A 14 17.63 -4.76 11.43
CA GLY A 14 17.72 -5.36 10.10
C GLY A 14 18.68 -4.62 9.18
N VAL A 15 18.59 -3.29 9.15
CA VAL A 15 19.47 -2.41 8.36
C VAL A 15 20.92 -2.44 8.88
N ALA A 16 21.13 -2.49 10.20
CA ALA A 16 22.46 -2.63 10.79
C ALA A 16 23.13 -3.98 10.49
N LEU A 17 22.35 -5.05 10.31
CA LEU A 17 22.86 -6.37 9.89
C LEU A 17 23.29 -6.37 8.41
N ILE A 18 22.64 -5.57 7.56
CA ILE A 18 23.01 -5.40 6.16
C ILE A 18 24.30 -4.59 6.01
N GLY A 19 24.55 -3.68 6.96
CA GLY A 19 25.73 -2.80 6.96
C GLY A 19 25.44 -1.37 6.50
N ASP A 20 24.18 -1.01 6.28
CA ASP A 20 23.75 0.33 5.86
C ASP A 20 23.79 1.37 6.99
N ILE A 21 23.84 0.93 8.26
CA ILE A 21 23.99 1.81 9.42
C ILE A 21 25.37 1.61 10.05
N ASP A 22 26.06 2.71 10.28
CA ASP A 22 27.36 2.73 10.97
C ASP A 22 27.23 2.19 12.40
N LYS A 23 28.07 1.20 12.71
CA LYS A 23 28.19 0.63 14.05
C LYS A 23 28.96 1.60 14.95
N GLN A 24 28.36 1.96 16.08
CA GLN A 24 29.05 2.71 17.14
C GLN A 24 29.93 1.80 18.01
N GLY A 25 29.68 0.48 18.02
CA GLY A 25 30.45 -0.51 18.75
C GLY A 25 29.94 -1.94 18.51
N GLY A 26 30.71 -2.94 18.94
CA GLY A 26 30.41 -4.37 18.74
C GLY A 26 30.90 -4.93 17.40
N SER A 27 30.68 -6.23 17.19
CA SER A 27 31.02 -6.94 15.95
C SER A 27 29.76 -7.51 15.31
N ASN A 28 29.67 -7.38 13.99
CA ASN A 28 28.66 -8.07 13.17
C ASN A 28 29.42 -8.98 12.23
N HIS A 29 29.10 -10.26 12.25
CA HIS A 29 29.63 -11.25 11.33
C HIS A 29 28.44 -11.88 10.59
N VAL A 30 28.49 -11.84 9.27
CA VAL A 30 27.51 -12.45 8.39
C VAL A 30 28.30 -13.30 7.42
N ASP A 31 27.97 -14.59 7.35
CA ASP A 31 28.53 -15.52 6.38
C ASP A 31 27.42 -15.95 5.41
N GLY A 32 27.65 -15.72 4.12
CA GLY A 32 26.66 -15.94 3.05
C GLY A 32 26.00 -14.66 2.54
N THR A 33 25.07 -14.85 1.60
CA THR A 33 24.41 -13.76 0.89
C THR A 33 23.09 -13.36 1.57
N ILE A 34 22.83 -12.05 1.67
CA ILE A 34 21.59 -11.51 2.27
C ILE A 34 20.58 -11.11 1.18
N ALA A 35 19.31 -11.42 1.41
CA ALA A 35 18.14 -10.81 0.80
C ALA A 35 17.38 -10.01 1.85
N TYR A 36 17.11 -8.73 1.58
CA TYR A 36 16.34 -7.85 2.45
C TYR A 36 15.00 -7.50 1.84
N CYS A 37 13.93 -7.66 2.62
CA CYS A 37 12.59 -7.17 2.33
C CYS A 37 12.26 -6.04 3.32
N PRO A 38 12.39 -4.76 2.92
CA PRO A 38 12.05 -3.64 3.79
C PRO A 38 10.55 -3.53 4.08
N GLN A 39 10.22 -2.78 5.14
CA GLN A 39 8.83 -2.46 5.47
C GLN A 39 8.19 -1.61 4.36
N THR A 40 8.92 -0.60 3.87
CA THR A 40 8.49 0.29 2.79
C THR A 40 9.04 -0.19 1.45
N ALA A 41 8.17 -0.28 0.45
CA ALA A 41 8.55 -0.79 -0.87
C ALA A 41 9.35 0.20 -1.68
N TRP A 42 10.51 -0.26 -2.16
CA TRP A 42 11.22 0.39 -3.25
C TRP A 42 10.83 -0.30 -4.57
N ILE A 43 10.02 0.41 -5.35
CA ILE A 43 9.53 -0.02 -6.67
C ILE A 43 10.04 0.98 -7.70
N ASN A 44 10.67 0.48 -8.77
CA ASN A 44 11.09 1.26 -9.92
C ASN A 44 9.91 1.44 -10.89
N ASN A 45 9.96 2.52 -11.69
CA ASN A 45 9.00 2.76 -12.77
C ASN A 45 9.24 1.81 -13.96
N SER A 46 8.98 0.53 -13.74
CA SER A 46 9.09 -0.56 -14.71
C SER A 46 7.99 -1.60 -14.44
N THR A 47 7.94 -2.67 -15.23
CA THR A 47 6.95 -3.74 -15.03
C THR A 47 7.10 -4.41 -13.66
N VAL A 48 6.03 -5.03 -13.16
CA VAL A 48 6.08 -5.82 -11.92
C VAL A 48 7.13 -6.93 -12.05
N SER A 49 7.21 -7.56 -13.23
CA SER A 49 8.23 -8.56 -13.56
C SER A 49 9.64 -8.01 -13.44
N GLY A 50 9.92 -6.82 -13.97
CA GLY A 50 11.22 -6.16 -13.87
C GLY A 50 11.59 -5.77 -12.43
N ASN A 51 10.60 -5.38 -11.63
CA ASN A 51 10.78 -5.09 -10.21
C ASN A 51 11.12 -6.32 -9.37
N ILE A 52 10.53 -7.48 -9.70
CA ILE A 52 10.79 -8.75 -9.02
C ILE A 52 12.15 -9.33 -9.43
N THR A 53 12.51 -9.29 -10.71
CA THR A 53 13.79 -9.84 -11.18
C THR A 53 14.98 -8.96 -10.81
N PHE A 54 14.79 -7.64 -10.80
CA PHE A 54 15.76 -6.65 -10.33
C PHE A 54 17.20 -6.90 -10.81
N GLY A 55 17.37 -7.09 -12.11
CA GLY A 55 18.68 -7.34 -12.74
C GLY A 55 19.16 -8.80 -12.73
N SER A 56 18.42 -9.70 -12.09
CA SER A 56 18.65 -11.14 -12.19
C SER A 56 18.12 -11.68 -13.53
N THR A 57 18.69 -12.79 -14.00
CA THR A 57 18.20 -13.48 -15.20
C THR A 57 16.73 -13.87 -15.03
N PHE A 58 15.88 -13.54 -16.02
CA PHE A 58 14.48 -13.92 -16.02
C PHE A 58 14.35 -15.43 -16.25
N GLN A 59 13.76 -16.13 -15.29
CA GLN A 59 13.46 -17.55 -15.34
C GLN A 59 11.96 -17.71 -15.18
N GLU A 60 11.28 -18.12 -16.25
CA GLU A 60 9.82 -18.11 -16.32
C GLU A 60 9.18 -19.02 -15.25
N ASP A 61 9.71 -20.23 -15.06
CA ASP A 61 9.18 -21.18 -14.08
C ASP A 61 9.34 -20.66 -12.64
N LYS A 62 10.52 -20.12 -12.31
CA LYS A 62 10.80 -19.52 -11.01
C LYS A 62 9.91 -18.31 -10.77
N TYR A 63 9.76 -17.45 -11.78
CA TYR A 63 8.94 -16.25 -11.71
C TYR A 63 7.46 -16.61 -11.47
N LYS A 64 6.89 -17.51 -12.28
CA LYS A 64 5.52 -18.00 -12.14
C LYS A 64 5.27 -18.61 -10.77
N LYS A 65 6.23 -19.38 -10.25
CA LYS A 65 6.16 -19.97 -8.90
C LYS A 65 6.11 -18.88 -7.82
N VAL A 66 7.05 -17.95 -7.84
CA VAL A 66 7.12 -16.84 -6.86
C VAL A 66 5.88 -15.95 -6.94
N VAL A 67 5.41 -15.61 -8.14
CA VAL A 67 4.19 -14.81 -8.34
C VAL A 67 2.94 -15.55 -7.90
N ARG A 68 2.86 -16.87 -8.07
CA ARG A 68 1.73 -17.65 -7.55
C ARG A 68 1.66 -17.60 -6.03
N VAL A 69 2.82 -17.67 -5.36
CA VAL A 69 2.89 -17.67 -3.90
C VAL A 69 2.75 -16.26 -3.32
N CYS A 70 3.36 -15.25 -3.94
CA CYS A 70 3.45 -13.88 -3.41
C CYS A 70 2.62 -12.83 -4.18
N GLY A 71 2.38 -12.99 -5.48
CA GLY A 71 2.10 -11.89 -6.42
C GLY A 71 0.68 -11.32 -6.44
N GLN A 72 -0.36 -12.05 -6.04
CA GLN A 72 -1.73 -11.50 -5.97
C GLN A 72 -2.14 -11.01 -4.57
N ARG A 73 -1.40 -11.45 -3.55
CA ARG A 73 -1.81 -11.34 -2.14
C ARG A 73 -0.73 -10.80 -1.22
N ALA A 74 0.52 -10.69 -1.68
CA ALA A 74 1.65 -10.22 -0.88
C ALA A 74 2.37 -9.03 -1.53
N ARG A 75 3.32 -8.46 -0.79
CA ARG A 75 4.16 -7.36 -1.28
C ARG A 75 5.11 -7.83 -2.36
N ILE A 76 5.21 -7.05 -3.44
CA ILE A 76 6.23 -7.21 -4.51
C ILE A 76 7.65 -7.37 -3.94
N GLN A 77 7.93 -6.71 -2.80
CA GLN A 77 9.21 -6.83 -2.11
C GLN A 77 9.52 -8.24 -1.59
N LEU A 78 8.49 -8.94 -1.07
CA LEU A 78 8.66 -10.31 -0.61
C LEU A 78 8.96 -11.20 -1.81
N ALA A 79 8.22 -11.04 -2.91
CA ALA A 79 8.47 -11.74 -4.16
C ALA A 79 9.90 -11.48 -4.68
N LYS A 80 10.35 -10.22 -4.68
CA LYS A 80 11.72 -9.82 -5.05
C LYS A 80 12.78 -10.51 -4.19
N ALA A 81 12.60 -10.51 -2.87
CA ALA A 81 13.53 -11.17 -1.95
C ALA A 81 13.58 -12.69 -2.23
N VAL A 82 12.43 -13.35 -2.33
CA VAL A 82 12.33 -14.80 -2.57
C VAL A 82 12.94 -15.16 -3.93
N TYR A 83 12.66 -14.38 -4.98
CA TYR A 83 13.21 -14.59 -6.32
C TYR A 83 14.73 -14.51 -6.35
N SER A 84 15.34 -13.70 -5.49
CA SER A 84 16.80 -13.52 -5.43
C SER A 84 17.60 -14.72 -4.90
N ASP A 85 16.92 -15.73 -4.30
CA ASP A 85 17.49 -16.98 -3.77
C ASP A 85 18.85 -16.81 -3.04
N ARG A 86 18.79 -16.30 -1.81
CA ARG A 86 19.96 -15.99 -0.98
C ARG A 86 20.06 -16.94 0.21
N ASP A 87 21.13 -16.85 0.99
CA ASP A 87 21.35 -17.74 2.15
C ASP A 87 20.60 -17.23 3.40
N ILE A 88 20.51 -15.90 3.53
CA ILE A 88 19.94 -15.21 4.67
C ILE A 88 18.85 -14.25 4.20
N TYR A 89 17.67 -14.35 4.82
CA TYR A 89 16.51 -13.51 4.54
C TYR A 89 16.19 -12.63 5.74
N ILE A 90 16.21 -11.32 5.55
CA ILE A 90 15.79 -10.34 6.55
C ILE A 90 14.46 -9.77 6.08
N LEU A 91 13.39 -10.05 6.81
CA LEU A 91 12.02 -9.67 6.43
C LEU A 91 11.46 -8.67 7.44
N ASP A 92 11.28 -7.43 7.00
CA ASP A 92 10.79 -6.33 7.83
C ASP A 92 9.29 -6.09 7.64
N ASP A 93 8.52 -6.68 8.56
CA ASP A 93 7.07 -6.64 8.60
C ASP A 93 6.38 -6.95 7.26
N PRO A 94 6.72 -8.06 6.59
CA PRO A 94 6.21 -8.39 5.24
C PRO A 94 4.71 -8.67 5.22
N LEU A 95 4.11 -9.01 6.37
CA LEU A 95 2.72 -9.47 6.48
C LEU A 95 1.76 -8.39 7.03
N SER A 96 2.17 -7.13 7.23
CA SER A 96 1.29 -6.11 7.83
C SER A 96 0.22 -5.50 6.93
N ALA A 97 0.37 -5.64 5.62
CA ALA A 97 -0.65 -5.18 4.67
C ALA A 97 -1.67 -6.26 4.29
N VAL A 98 -1.53 -7.47 4.83
CA VAL A 98 -2.36 -8.62 4.46
C VAL A 98 -3.24 -9.03 5.63
N ASP A 99 -4.44 -9.55 5.33
CA ASP A 99 -5.33 -10.09 6.35
C ASP A 99 -4.71 -11.33 7.03
N ALA A 100 -5.27 -11.75 8.17
CA ALA A 100 -4.71 -12.86 8.94
C ALA A 100 -4.73 -14.20 8.18
N HIS A 101 -5.72 -14.44 7.31
CA HIS A 101 -5.80 -15.69 6.54
C HIS A 101 -4.74 -15.71 5.44
N VAL A 102 -4.61 -14.62 4.68
CA VAL A 102 -3.55 -14.46 3.68
C VAL A 102 -2.17 -14.46 4.34
N GLY A 103 -2.01 -13.81 5.48
CA GLY A 103 -0.75 -13.80 6.22
C GLY A 103 -0.31 -15.19 6.66
N ARG A 104 -1.23 -16.06 7.10
CA ARG A 104 -0.93 -17.46 7.41
C ARG A 104 -0.52 -18.23 6.17
N PHE A 105 -1.26 -18.09 5.07
CA PHE A 105 -0.93 -18.73 3.80
C PHE A 105 0.48 -18.33 3.32
N LEU A 106 0.83 -17.05 3.39
CA LEU A 106 2.16 -16.57 3.01
C LEU A 106 3.25 -17.09 3.95
N LEU A 107 2.98 -17.16 5.24
CA LEU A 107 3.94 -17.73 6.18
C LEU A 107 4.18 -19.22 5.90
N GLU A 108 3.13 -19.98 5.60
CA GLU A 108 3.18 -21.41 5.31
C GLU A 108 3.84 -21.73 3.97
N GLU A 109 3.31 -21.18 2.88
CA GLU A 109 3.74 -21.52 1.53
C GLU A 109 5.03 -20.78 1.15
N CYS A 110 5.18 -19.51 1.54
CA CYS A 110 6.34 -18.71 1.14
C CYS A 110 7.50 -18.84 2.12
N ILE A 111 7.29 -18.49 3.39
CA ILE A 111 8.39 -18.37 4.34
C ILE A 111 8.83 -19.75 4.84
N ASP A 112 7.90 -20.66 5.11
CA ASP A 112 8.22 -22.01 5.58
C ASP A 112 8.37 -23.02 4.43
N GLY A 113 7.74 -22.77 3.29
CA GLY A 113 7.86 -23.55 2.06
C GLY A 113 9.06 -23.15 1.19
N GLU A 114 8.96 -22.04 0.45
CA GLU A 114 10.01 -21.62 -0.49
C GLU A 114 11.36 -21.31 0.18
N LEU A 115 11.35 -20.74 1.39
CA LEU A 115 12.57 -20.38 2.12
C LEU A 115 13.03 -21.48 3.10
N LYS A 116 12.59 -22.72 2.91
CA LYS A 116 12.96 -23.86 3.76
C LYS A 116 14.47 -24.11 3.70
N GLY A 117 15.10 -24.29 4.86
CA GLY A 117 16.54 -24.54 4.97
C GLY A 117 17.44 -23.30 4.87
N LYS A 118 16.88 -22.13 4.54
CA LYS A 118 17.58 -20.84 4.58
C LYS A 118 17.50 -20.20 5.97
N THR A 119 18.39 -19.26 6.27
CA THR A 119 18.33 -18.49 7.52
C THR A 119 17.28 -17.37 7.38
N ARG A 120 16.31 -17.28 8.30
CA ARG A 120 15.18 -16.34 8.19
C ARG A 120 15.06 -15.48 9.45
N LEU A 121 15.23 -14.16 9.29
CA LEU A 121 14.99 -13.16 10.33
C LEU A 121 13.71 -12.38 10.02
N LEU A 122 12.60 -12.84 10.58
CA LEU A 122 11.31 -12.15 10.47
C LEU A 122 11.13 -11.14 11.60
N MET A 123 10.91 -9.88 11.26
CA MET A 123 10.57 -8.81 12.20
C MET A 123 9.08 -8.46 12.01
N THR A 124 8.27 -8.53 13.06
CA THR A 124 6.85 -8.18 12.94
C THR A 124 6.27 -7.75 14.29
N ASN A 125 5.19 -6.97 14.25
CA ASN A 125 4.38 -6.65 15.43
C ASN A 125 3.25 -7.65 15.65
N GLN A 126 3.00 -8.55 14.69
CA GLN A 126 1.87 -9.47 14.74
C GLN A 126 2.21 -10.71 15.57
N LEU A 127 1.58 -10.82 16.74
CA LEU A 127 1.82 -11.91 17.69
C LEU A 127 1.29 -13.27 17.22
N GLN A 128 0.34 -13.28 16.29
CA GLN A 128 -0.29 -14.51 15.77
C GLN A 128 0.69 -15.50 15.13
N PHE A 129 1.87 -15.05 14.70
CA PHE A 129 2.87 -15.89 14.05
C PHE A 129 3.97 -16.40 15.00
N ILE A 130 3.93 -16.00 16.28
CA ILE A 130 4.99 -16.26 17.25
C ILE A 130 5.25 -17.75 17.50
N VAL A 131 4.22 -18.59 17.38
CA VAL A 131 4.27 -20.02 17.68
C VAL A 131 5.14 -20.79 16.66
N ARG A 132 5.29 -20.27 15.44
CA ARG A 132 6.08 -20.88 14.38
C ARG A 132 7.56 -20.50 14.43
N ALA A 133 7.93 -19.56 15.29
CA ALA A 133 9.32 -19.11 15.38
C ALA A 133 10.16 -20.05 16.24
N ASP A 134 11.31 -20.46 15.71
CA ASP A 134 12.29 -21.29 16.45
C ASP A 134 12.87 -20.53 17.66
N ASN A 135 13.17 -19.24 17.46
CA ASN A 135 13.69 -18.35 18.48
C ASN A 135 13.05 -16.96 18.34
N ILE A 136 12.68 -16.36 19.46
CA ILE A 136 12.01 -15.07 19.54
C ILE A 136 12.91 -14.11 20.31
N ILE A 137 13.09 -12.91 19.76
CA ILE A 137 13.80 -11.80 20.39
C ILE A 137 12.77 -10.70 20.66
N LEU A 138 12.58 -10.36 21.92
CA LEU A 138 11.68 -9.30 22.36
C LEU A 138 12.47 -8.00 22.51
N LEU A 139 12.12 -7.00 21.70
CA LEU A 139 12.79 -5.72 21.64
C LEU A 139 11.95 -4.62 22.30
N SER A 140 12.53 -3.87 23.23
CA SER A 140 11.90 -2.72 23.86
C SER A 140 12.90 -1.59 24.03
N LYS A 141 12.52 -0.39 23.56
CA LYS A 141 13.34 0.83 23.62
C LYS A 141 14.76 0.65 23.07
N GLY A 142 14.93 -0.15 22.02
CA GLY A 142 16.22 -0.45 21.40
C GLY A 142 17.09 -1.46 22.16
N LEU A 143 16.57 -2.09 23.22
CA LEU A 143 17.25 -3.14 24.00
C LEU A 143 16.52 -4.48 23.84
N ILE A 144 17.27 -5.57 23.94
CA ILE A 144 16.71 -6.92 24.00
C ILE A 144 16.19 -7.13 25.42
N ALA A 145 14.87 -7.20 25.57
CA ALA A 145 14.20 -7.41 26.84
C ALA A 145 14.21 -8.89 27.24
N ALA A 146 14.04 -9.78 26.26
CA ALA A 146 14.06 -11.22 26.46
C ALA A 146 14.35 -11.94 25.15
N GLN A 147 14.87 -13.16 25.24
CA GLN A 147 15.12 -14.03 24.10
C GLN A 147 14.87 -15.49 24.49
N GLY A 148 14.26 -16.26 23.59
CA GLY A 148 14.07 -17.69 23.77
C GLY A 148 12.97 -18.25 22.90
N THR A 149 12.61 -19.51 23.15
CA THR A 149 11.45 -20.15 22.52
C THR A 149 10.15 -19.59 23.08
N SER A 150 9.03 -19.77 22.35
CA SER A 150 7.71 -19.30 22.81
C SER A 150 7.33 -19.89 24.17
N LYS A 151 7.72 -21.13 24.45
CA LYS A 151 7.45 -21.82 25.72
C LYS A 151 8.27 -21.22 26.87
N GLN A 152 9.58 -21.07 26.68
CA GLN A 152 10.48 -20.50 27.69
C GLN A 152 10.07 -19.08 28.09
N LEU A 153 9.70 -18.25 27.11
CA LEU A 153 9.27 -16.87 27.39
C LEU A 153 7.95 -16.82 28.15
N LYS A 154 7.02 -17.75 27.87
CA LYS A 154 5.77 -17.87 28.63
C LYS A 154 6.01 -18.36 30.06
N GLU A 155 6.90 -19.31 30.25
CA GLU A 155 7.29 -19.82 31.58
C GLU A 155 7.96 -18.74 32.45
N GLN A 156 8.70 -17.81 31.83
CA GLN A 156 9.25 -16.62 32.49
C GLN A 156 8.19 -15.58 32.86
N GLY A 157 6.90 -15.84 32.59
CA GLY A 157 5.79 -14.93 32.87
C GLY A 157 5.69 -13.75 31.90
N ILE A 158 6.38 -13.80 30.76
CA ILE A 158 6.33 -12.72 29.76
C ILE A 158 5.10 -12.92 28.90
N ASN A 159 4.04 -12.17 29.21
CA ASN A 159 2.89 -12.07 28.33
C ASN A 159 3.17 -11.06 27.21
N PHE A 160 3.23 -11.55 25.97
CA PHE A 160 3.54 -10.73 24.79
C PHE A 160 2.50 -9.63 24.55
N ASP A 161 1.22 -9.91 24.79
CA ASP A 161 0.13 -8.93 24.62
C ASP A 161 0.28 -7.80 25.63
N GLU A 162 0.46 -8.16 26.90
CA GLU A 162 0.66 -7.18 27.97
C GLU A 162 1.94 -6.38 27.74
N PHE A 163 3.03 -7.03 27.30
CA PHE A 163 4.29 -6.35 27.06
C PHE A 163 4.18 -5.27 25.98
N ILE A 164 3.47 -5.55 24.88
CA ILE A 164 3.23 -4.58 23.81
C ILE A 164 2.29 -3.46 24.28
N ILE A 165 1.20 -3.79 24.98
CA ILE A 165 0.21 -2.82 25.46
C ILE A 165 0.81 -1.90 26.54
N LYS A 166 1.49 -2.47 27.54
CA LYS A 166 2.12 -1.74 28.65
C LYS A 166 3.20 -0.79 28.17
N SER A 167 3.99 -1.21 27.18
CA SER A 167 5.02 -0.37 26.57
C SER A 167 4.41 0.76 25.74
N THR A 168 3.31 0.50 25.02
CA THR A 168 2.59 1.54 24.26
C THR A 168 1.92 2.58 25.18
N ASN A 169 1.35 2.13 26.30
CA ASN A 169 0.71 3.02 27.29
C ASN A 169 1.71 3.84 28.11
N LYS A 170 2.90 3.29 28.41
CA LYS A 170 3.96 4.04 29.10
C LYS A 170 4.47 5.21 28.24
N ASP A 171 4.56 5.01 26.92
CA ASP A 171 5.00 6.06 26.00
C ASP A 171 3.88 7.09 25.69
N LYS A 172 2.59 6.71 25.79
CA LYS A 172 1.45 7.67 25.77
C LYS A 172 1.42 8.57 27.01
N LYS A 173 1.72 8.04 28.20
CA LYS A 173 1.77 8.83 29.46
C LYS A 173 2.90 9.87 29.47
N SER A 174 3.97 9.68 28.70
CA SER A 174 5.06 10.67 28.59
C SER A 174 4.79 11.83 27.63
N LYS A 175 3.66 11.85 26.90
CA LYS A 175 3.32 12.93 25.94
C LYS A 175 2.11 13.80 26.31
N HIS A 176 1.43 13.52 27.43
CA HIS A 176 0.29 14.33 27.88
C HIS A 176 0.55 14.92 29.27
N HIS A 177 1.28 16.02 29.30
CA HIS A 177 1.17 17.02 30.37
C HIS A 177 0.54 18.28 29.76
N HIS A 178 -0.74 18.21 29.39
CA HIS A 178 -1.66 19.33 29.47
C HIS A 178 -3.12 18.90 29.22
N LEU A 179 -3.94 19.28 30.20
CA LEU A 179 -5.39 19.53 30.24
C LEU A 179 -6.43 18.38 30.18
N HIS A 180 -7.07 18.25 31.36
CA HIS A 180 -8.49 18.01 31.70
C HIS A 180 -9.21 16.68 31.39
N HIS A 181 -9.36 15.90 32.48
CA HIS A 181 -10.59 15.52 33.21
C HIS A 181 -11.81 14.85 32.52
N HIS A 182 -12.21 13.74 33.17
CA HIS A 182 -13.54 13.10 33.29
C HIS A 182 -14.11 12.37 32.04
N ASN A 183 -14.74 11.19 32.13
CA ASN A 183 -15.12 10.37 33.28
C ASN A 183 -15.33 8.90 32.89
N ASP A 184 -15.36 8.08 33.93
CA ASP A 184 -15.44 6.63 34.04
C ASP A 184 -16.65 5.88 33.46
N LYS A 185 -16.39 4.57 33.23
CA LYS A 185 -17.18 3.36 33.57
C LYS A 185 -18.01 2.61 32.52
N GLN A 186 -17.77 1.29 32.57
CA GLN A 186 -18.64 0.12 32.32
C GLN A 186 -18.90 -0.21 30.83
N GLU A 187 -18.82 -1.45 30.35
CA GLU A 187 -19.12 -2.74 30.98
C GLU A 187 -18.54 -3.89 30.13
N GLU A 188 -17.95 -4.90 30.77
CA GLU A 188 -17.84 -6.25 30.20
C GLU A 188 -19.21 -6.93 30.29
N THR A 189 -19.59 -7.73 29.28
CA THR A 189 -20.06 -9.14 29.37
C THR A 189 -20.99 -9.44 28.19
N LYS A 190 -20.58 -10.36 27.30
CA LYS A 190 -21.40 -11.49 26.81
C LYS A 190 -20.61 -12.29 25.78
N LYS A 191 -20.07 -13.41 26.25
CA LYS A 191 -19.67 -14.55 25.43
C LYS A 191 -20.90 -15.38 25.07
N GLU A 192 -20.82 -15.95 23.88
CA GLU A 192 -21.35 -17.27 23.49
C GLU A 192 -22.86 -17.44 23.42
N GLU A 193 -23.39 -17.42 22.20
CA GLU A 193 -24.38 -18.40 21.74
C GLU A 193 -24.28 -18.60 20.21
N ARG A 194 -24.29 -19.89 19.82
CA ARG A 194 -24.44 -20.50 18.48
C ARG A 194 -23.21 -20.61 17.56
N MET A 195 -22.45 -21.68 17.80
CA MET A 195 -22.13 -22.63 16.73
C MET A 195 -23.34 -23.55 16.50
N GLU A 196 -23.69 -23.73 15.22
CA GLU A 196 -24.26 -24.90 14.54
C GLU A 196 -25.34 -24.48 13.53
N GLN A 197 -24.92 -24.32 12.26
CA GLN A 197 -25.57 -24.96 11.12
C GLN A 197 -24.59 -25.05 9.95
N LYS A 198 -24.33 -26.32 9.61
CA LYS A 198 -23.48 -26.94 8.58
C LYS A 198 -23.73 -26.39 7.17
N GLU A 199 -22.65 -26.22 6.40
CA GLU A 199 -22.25 -27.14 5.30
C GLU A 199 -23.37 -27.46 4.32
N GLU A 200 -23.48 -26.64 3.28
CA GLU A 200 -23.87 -27.04 1.91
C GLU A 200 -23.67 -25.84 0.98
N PHE A 201 -22.44 -25.59 0.52
CA PHE A 201 -22.17 -24.85 -0.74
C PHE A 201 -20.69 -24.94 -1.14
N ASN A 202 -20.18 -26.16 -1.32
CA ASN A 202 -18.81 -26.37 -1.79
C ASN A 202 -18.84 -27.29 -3.02
N ASP A 203 -18.94 -26.66 -4.20
CA ASP A 203 -18.43 -27.24 -5.46
C ASP A 203 -18.35 -26.24 -6.64
N ASN A 204 -18.58 -24.94 -6.42
CA ASN A 204 -18.58 -23.94 -7.51
C ASN A 204 -17.56 -22.79 -7.35
N LYS A 205 -16.68 -22.81 -6.34
CA LYS A 205 -15.69 -21.74 -6.11
C LYS A 205 -14.32 -21.99 -6.76
N ASP A 206 -13.91 -23.24 -6.92
CA ASP A 206 -12.59 -23.57 -7.48
C ASP A 206 -12.50 -23.28 -8.99
N ASN A 207 -13.62 -23.38 -9.72
CA ASN A 207 -13.67 -23.04 -11.14
C ASN A 207 -13.70 -21.52 -11.40
N LYS A 208 -14.14 -20.71 -10.42
CA LYS A 208 -14.22 -19.25 -10.56
C LYS A 208 -12.89 -18.57 -10.25
N GLN A 209 -12.12 -19.12 -9.30
CA GLN A 209 -10.78 -18.63 -8.96
C GLN A 209 -9.74 -19.01 -10.02
N ASN A 210 -9.82 -20.20 -10.62
CA ASN A 210 -8.93 -20.57 -11.73
C ASN A 210 -9.20 -19.76 -13.02
N LYS A 211 -10.46 -19.34 -13.27
CA LYS A 211 -10.79 -18.40 -14.36
C LYS A 211 -10.29 -16.99 -14.09
N ALA A 212 -10.44 -16.49 -12.86
CA ALA A 212 -9.90 -15.18 -12.46
C ALA A 212 -8.36 -15.15 -12.52
N ALA A 213 -7.67 -16.20 -12.06
CA ALA A 213 -6.22 -16.30 -12.15
C ALA A 213 -5.71 -16.43 -13.60
N LYS A 214 -6.47 -17.10 -14.49
CA LYS A 214 -6.15 -17.14 -15.94
C LYS A 214 -6.43 -15.80 -16.64
N GLN A 215 -7.48 -15.08 -16.28
CA GLN A 215 -7.75 -13.73 -16.82
C GLN A 215 -6.66 -12.74 -16.41
N ILE A 216 -6.25 -12.76 -15.15
CA ILE A 216 -5.20 -11.86 -14.64
C ILE A 216 -3.82 -12.14 -15.26
N MET A 217 -3.51 -13.38 -15.68
CA MET A 217 -2.26 -13.71 -16.39
C MET A 217 -2.23 -13.25 -17.86
N THR A 218 -3.38 -12.81 -18.41
CA THR A 218 -3.51 -12.38 -19.80
C THR A 218 -3.77 -10.87 -19.93
N GLU A 219 -3.90 -10.15 -18.81
CA GLU A 219 -4.25 -8.72 -18.73
C GLU A 219 -3.06 -7.78 -18.42
N GLU A 220 -1.81 -8.24 -18.47
CA GLU A 220 -0.65 -7.32 -18.60
C GLU A 220 -0.43 -6.94 -20.07
N GLU A 221 -1.47 -6.40 -20.71
CA GLU A 221 -1.25 -5.35 -21.70
C GLU A 221 -1.31 -4.02 -20.96
N GLN A 222 -0.33 -3.19 -21.23
CA GLN A 222 -0.21 -1.86 -20.65
C GLN A 222 -1.51 -1.09 -20.89
N GLU A 223 -2.32 -0.85 -19.86
CA GLU A 223 -3.25 0.28 -19.87
C GLU A 223 -2.45 1.58 -19.71
N THR A 224 -1.69 1.91 -20.76
CA THR A 224 -1.64 3.29 -21.24
C THR A 224 -2.84 3.53 -22.14
N GLU A 225 -4.04 3.13 -21.69
CA GLU A 225 -5.26 3.63 -22.29
C GLU A 225 -5.54 4.95 -21.61
N SER A 226 -5.41 6.01 -22.40
CA SER A 226 -5.83 7.36 -22.03
C SER A 226 -7.16 7.30 -21.30
N VAL A 227 -7.20 7.85 -20.10
CA VAL A 227 -8.43 7.97 -19.31
C VAL A 227 -9.55 8.46 -20.22
N SER A 228 -10.67 7.72 -20.26
CA SER A 228 -11.83 8.08 -21.08
C SER A 228 -12.19 9.54 -20.87
N TRP A 229 -12.41 10.28 -21.97
CA TRP A 229 -12.78 11.70 -21.95
C TRP A 229 -13.93 11.97 -20.96
N GLY A 230 -14.84 11.03 -20.78
CA GLY A 230 -15.94 11.12 -19.81
C GLY A 230 -15.47 11.33 -18.37
N SER A 231 -14.37 10.69 -17.94
CA SER A 231 -13.83 10.85 -16.58
C SER A 231 -13.22 12.25 -16.37
N TYR A 232 -12.58 12.83 -17.40
CA TYR A 232 -12.12 14.22 -17.35
C TYR A 232 -13.29 15.19 -17.24
N PHE A 233 -14.37 14.96 -18.00
CA PHE A 233 -15.60 15.75 -17.89
C PHE A 233 -16.23 15.63 -16.50
N TYR A 234 -16.29 14.43 -15.92
CA TYR A 234 -16.77 14.23 -14.55
C TYR A 234 -15.90 14.94 -13.50
N TYR A 235 -14.58 14.91 -13.66
CA TYR A 235 -13.67 15.58 -12.74
C TYR A 235 -13.82 17.11 -12.79
N ILE A 236 -13.88 17.67 -14.00
CA ILE A 236 -14.11 19.10 -14.23
C ILE A 236 -15.50 19.53 -13.70
N LEU A 237 -16.53 18.70 -13.94
CA LEU A 237 -17.90 18.95 -13.49
C LEU A 237 -18.03 18.84 -11.96
N SER A 238 -17.19 18.02 -11.30
CA SER A 238 -17.14 17.92 -9.84
C SER A 238 -16.40 19.10 -9.18
N LEU A 239 -15.43 19.71 -9.88
CA LEU A 239 -14.66 20.85 -9.39
C LEU A 239 -15.39 22.17 -9.54
N CYS A 240 -16.17 22.33 -10.62
CA CYS A 240 -16.87 23.56 -10.91
C CYS A 240 -18.38 23.30 -10.95
N PRO A 241 -19.17 23.81 -9.98
CA PRO A 241 -20.62 23.65 -10.03
C PRO A 241 -21.15 24.30 -11.31
N TRP A 242 -22.10 23.62 -11.96
CA TRP A 242 -22.70 24.04 -13.24
C TRP A 242 -23.24 25.49 -13.22
N GLN A 243 -23.60 26.00 -12.04
CA GLN A 243 -24.04 27.37 -11.80
C GLN A 243 -22.98 28.44 -12.06
N ILE A 244 -21.68 28.10 -12.02
CA ILE A 244 -20.57 29.04 -12.29
C ILE A 244 -20.08 28.92 -13.75
N VAL A 245 -20.16 27.72 -14.32
CA VAL A 245 -19.73 27.46 -15.70
C VAL A 245 -20.58 28.22 -16.72
N ILE A 246 -21.90 28.19 -16.57
CA ILE A 246 -22.84 28.88 -17.47
C ILE A 246 -22.59 30.40 -17.54
N PRO A 247 -22.55 31.15 -16.42
CA PRO A 247 -22.30 32.59 -16.49
C PRO A 247 -20.90 32.94 -17.00
N TYR A 248 -19.90 32.09 -16.75
CA TYR A 248 -18.55 32.29 -17.29
C TYR A 248 -18.51 32.20 -18.82
N PHE A 249 -19.15 31.21 -19.42
CA PHE A 249 -19.25 31.11 -20.88
C PHE A 249 -20.09 32.24 -21.48
N LEU A 250 -21.15 32.66 -20.79
CA LEU A 250 -21.99 33.79 -21.23
C LEU A 250 -21.21 35.11 -21.21
N LEU A 251 -20.37 35.32 -20.19
CA LEU A 251 -19.48 36.47 -20.09
C LEU A 251 -18.49 36.55 -21.28
N ILE A 252 -17.97 35.41 -21.73
CA ILE A 252 -17.02 35.33 -22.87
C ILE A 252 -17.74 35.49 -24.21
N ALA A 253 -18.97 35.00 -24.34
CA ALA A 253 -19.71 35.05 -25.60
C ALA A 253 -20.19 36.47 -25.97
N ILE A 254 -20.50 37.30 -24.98
CA ILE A 254 -21.03 38.67 -25.21
C ILE A 254 -20.07 39.54 -26.05
N PRO A 255 -18.76 39.66 -25.71
CA PRO A 255 -17.80 40.42 -26.50
C PRO A 255 -17.72 39.98 -27.97
N GLU A 256 -17.71 38.67 -28.22
CA GLU A 256 -17.62 38.10 -29.56
C GLU A 256 -18.85 38.47 -30.41
N VAL A 257 -20.05 38.38 -29.81
CA VAL A 257 -21.28 38.79 -30.49
C VAL A 257 -21.27 40.29 -30.80
N ILE A 258 -20.77 41.12 -29.89
CA ILE A 258 -20.65 42.56 -30.11
C ILE A 258 -19.65 42.85 -31.25
N GLN A 259 -18.53 42.14 -31.33
CA GLN A 259 -17.56 42.32 -32.42
C GLN A 259 -18.11 41.90 -33.77
N VAL A 260 -18.83 40.78 -33.83
CA VAL A 260 -19.51 40.33 -35.07
C VAL A 260 -20.57 41.34 -35.47
N TYR A 261 -21.35 41.85 -34.51
CA TYR A 261 -22.34 42.88 -34.77
C TYR A 261 -21.72 44.18 -35.28
N GLN A 262 -20.62 44.65 -34.67
CA GLN A 262 -19.89 45.82 -35.13
C GLN A 262 -19.37 45.65 -36.56
N SER A 263 -18.79 44.48 -36.85
CA SER A 263 -18.27 44.14 -38.18
C SER A 263 -19.39 44.09 -39.22
N TRP A 264 -20.51 43.47 -38.87
CA TRP A 264 -21.69 43.40 -39.73
C TRP A 264 -22.31 44.78 -39.97
N TRP A 265 -22.43 45.60 -38.91
CA TRP A 265 -22.97 46.97 -38.99
C TRP A 265 -22.12 47.87 -39.89
N MET A 266 -20.79 47.87 -39.70
CA MET A 266 -19.86 48.60 -40.55
C MET A 266 -19.91 48.11 -42.01
N GLY A 267 -20.12 46.81 -42.24
CA GLY A 267 -20.30 46.26 -43.58
C GLY A 267 -21.61 46.71 -44.27
N ILE A 268 -22.72 46.77 -43.53
CA ILE A 268 -24.03 47.18 -44.07
C ILE A 268 -24.13 48.70 -44.31
N VAL A 269 -23.58 49.50 -43.39
CA VAL A 269 -23.68 50.97 -43.42
C VAL A 269 -22.54 51.60 -44.21
N GLY A 270 -21.35 51.00 -44.17
CA GLY A 270 -20.15 51.49 -44.86
C GLY A 270 -20.05 51.11 -46.34
N ASP A 271 -21.05 50.40 -46.90
CA ASP A 271 -21.05 50.01 -48.31
C ASP A 271 -21.23 51.26 -49.21
N PRO A 272 -20.22 51.63 -50.04
CA PRO A 272 -20.27 52.82 -50.88
C PRO A 272 -21.43 52.82 -51.89
N LEU A 273 -21.98 51.63 -52.21
CA LEU A 273 -23.08 51.47 -53.17
C LEU A 273 -24.46 51.84 -52.58
N ARG A 274 -24.61 51.85 -51.25
CA ARG A 274 -25.86 52.25 -50.58
C ARG A 274 -25.93 53.73 -50.24
N TYR A 275 -24.78 54.38 -50.05
CA TYR A 275 -24.71 55.83 -49.80
C TYR A 275 -25.25 56.67 -50.97
N SER A 276 -25.14 56.19 -52.21
CA SER A 276 -25.62 56.93 -53.39
C SER A 276 -27.14 56.86 -53.61
N GLN A 277 -27.88 56.03 -52.86
CA GLN A 277 -29.34 55.90 -52.98
C GLN A 277 -30.11 56.55 -51.83
N ILE A 278 -29.44 57.07 -50.80
CA ILE A 278 -30.10 57.80 -49.72
C ILE A 278 -30.24 59.27 -50.14
N SER A 279 -31.43 59.60 -50.68
CA SER A 279 -31.85 60.97 -50.92
C SER A 279 -32.02 61.70 -49.58
N TYR A 280 -31.07 62.56 -49.22
CA TYR A 280 -31.25 63.53 -48.13
C TYR A 280 -32.31 64.55 -48.54
N HIS A 281 -33.55 64.34 -48.10
CA HIS A 281 -34.67 65.27 -48.30
C HIS A 281 -34.65 66.47 -47.34
N TRP A 282 -33.47 66.91 -46.90
CA TRP A 282 -33.31 68.16 -46.15
C TRP A 282 -32.36 69.06 -46.92
N LYS A 283 -32.95 69.83 -47.83
CA LYS A 283 -32.44 71.13 -48.26
C LYS A 283 -33.15 72.17 -47.38
N VAL A 284 -32.35 73.13 -46.90
CA VAL A 284 -32.61 74.18 -45.90
C VAL A 284 -32.25 73.77 -44.48
#